data_AF-A0AAY5EYQ1-F1
#
_entry.id   AF-A0AAY5EYQ1-F1
#
_cell.length_a   1.000
_cell.length_b   1.000
_cell.length_c   1.000
_cell.angle_alpha   90.00
_cell.angle_beta   90.00
_cell.angle_gamma   90.00
#
_symmetry.space_group_name_H-M   'P 1'
#
loop_
_entity.id
_entity.type
_entity.pdbx_description
1 polymer ?
#
loop_
_entity_poly.entity_id
_entity_poly.type
_entity_poly.pdbx_seq_one_letter_code
_entity_poly.pdbx_strand_id
1 'polypeptide(L)'
;IHSLYLYGQQGWFYFRSKLYYISLEMKTWSEGRQDCNNRGADLVIINSREEQRERASVHLIFHTLQPHLQEFTVKMVGNSKAWIGLTDTEKEGEWKWVDGTEFTTEYWKENEPNDIDNNEDCVEQTNKKGWNDNACSEKQMWICEKSAF
;
A
#
# COMPACT_ATOMS: atom_id res chain seq x y z
N ILE A 1 -23.49 -8.79 0.41
CA ILE A 1 -23.90 -7.67 1.29
C ILE A 1 -23.53 -7.95 2.76
N HIS A 2 -23.97 -9.07 3.34
CA HIS A 2 -23.60 -9.44 4.73
C HIS A 2 -22.08 -9.57 4.95
N SER A 3 -21.37 -10.22 4.02
CA SER A 3 -19.91 -10.40 4.12
C SER A 3 -19.13 -9.08 4.07
N LEU A 4 -19.57 -8.11 3.26
CA LEU A 4 -18.93 -6.79 3.18
C LEU A 4 -19.09 -5.98 4.47
N TYR A 5 -20.22 -6.13 5.16
CA TYR A 5 -20.44 -5.52 6.47
C TYR A 5 -19.50 -6.09 7.53
N LEU A 6 -19.31 -7.41 7.55
CA LEU A 6 -18.35 -8.06 8.47
C LEU A 6 -16.91 -7.62 8.20
N TYR A 7 -16.53 -7.47 6.93
CA TYR A 7 -15.23 -6.93 6.56
C TYR A 7 -15.03 -5.49 7.05
N GLY A 8 -16.06 -4.64 6.94
CA GLY A 8 -16.03 -3.29 7.50
C GLY A 8 -15.79 -3.27 9.01
N GLN A 9 -16.40 -4.18 9.77
CA GLN A 9 -16.16 -4.32 11.22
C GLN A 9 -14.72 -4.75 11.56
N GLN A 10 -14.02 -5.38 10.61
CA GLN A 10 -12.63 -5.81 10.74
C GLN A 10 -11.64 -4.77 10.20
N GLY A 11 -12.12 -3.58 9.82
CA GLY A 11 -11.29 -2.48 9.31
C GLY A 11 -10.94 -2.60 7.83
N TRP A 12 -11.69 -3.39 7.05
CA TRP A 12 -11.50 -3.49 5.60
C TRP A 12 -12.42 -2.54 4.83
N PHE A 13 -11.89 -1.99 3.73
CA PHE A 13 -12.58 -1.12 2.79
C PHE A 13 -12.87 -1.90 1.52
N TYR A 14 -14.15 -2.03 1.18
CA TYR A 14 -14.56 -2.61 -0.10
C TYR A 14 -14.55 -1.56 -1.20
N PHE A 15 -13.87 -1.84 -2.29
CA PHE A 15 -13.87 -0.99 -3.47
C PHE A 15 -13.60 -1.83 -4.73
N ARG A 16 -14.43 -1.65 -5.77
CA ARG A 16 -14.29 -2.33 -7.08
C ARG A 16 -13.95 -3.83 -6.99
N SER A 17 -14.70 -4.56 -6.18
CA SER A 17 -14.55 -6.02 -5.99
C SER A 17 -13.27 -6.46 -5.26
N LYS A 18 -12.50 -5.52 -4.71
CA LYS A 18 -11.35 -5.76 -3.85
C LYS A 18 -11.64 -5.26 -2.43
N LEU A 19 -10.91 -5.81 -1.47
CA LEU A 19 -10.91 -5.43 -0.06
C LEU A 19 -9.52 -4.90 0.30
N TYR A 20 -9.48 -3.74 0.93
CA TYR A 20 -8.26 -3.06 1.35
C TYR A 20 -8.19 -2.92 2.87
N TYR A 21 -7.01 -3.10 3.45
CA TYR A 21 -6.76 -2.81 4.86
C TYR A 21 -5.56 -1.88 4.95
N ILE A 22 -5.67 -0.80 5.73
CA ILE A 22 -4.53 0.10 6.01
C ILE A 22 -4.17 -0.06 7.48
N SER A 23 -2.90 -0.35 7.75
CA SER A 23 -2.40 -0.48 9.12
C SER A 23 -2.38 0.88 9.83
N LEU A 24 -2.51 0.88 11.16
CA LEU A 24 -2.20 2.05 12.00
C LEU A 24 -0.84 1.91 12.71
N GLU A 25 -0.25 0.71 12.65
CA GLU A 25 1.09 0.41 13.12
C GLU A 25 2.11 0.58 12.00
N MET A 26 3.39 0.69 12.37
CA MET A 26 4.51 0.76 11.45
C MET A 26 5.40 -0.48 11.58
N LYS A 27 5.70 -1.12 10.46
CA LYS A 27 6.52 -2.35 10.37
C LYS A 27 7.44 -2.28 9.15
N THR A 28 8.45 -3.16 9.13
CA THR A 28 9.28 -3.37 7.94
C THR A 28 8.43 -3.90 6.78
N TRP A 29 8.95 -3.82 5.55
CA TRP A 29 8.21 -4.29 4.38
C TRP A 29 7.82 -5.78 4.51
N SER A 30 8.77 -6.61 4.96
CA SER A 30 8.56 -8.05 5.15
C SER A 30 7.55 -8.37 6.25
N GLU A 31 7.62 -7.67 7.38
CA GLU A 31 6.66 -7.81 8.48
C GLU A 31 5.26 -7.33 8.09
N GLY A 32 5.14 -6.25 7.32
CA GLY A 32 3.88 -5.75 6.79
C GLY A 32 3.25 -6.76 5.81
N ARG A 33 4.06 -7.31 4.89
CA ARG A 33 3.63 -8.39 4.00
C ARG A 33 3.17 -9.62 4.77
N GLN A 34 3.92 -10.03 5.80
CA GLN A 34 3.53 -11.15 6.64
C GLN A 34 2.19 -10.93 7.35
N ASP A 35 1.90 -9.70 7.81
CA ASP A 35 0.60 -9.36 8.38
C ASP A 35 -0.53 -9.48 7.34
N CYS A 36 -0.31 -9.02 6.10
CA CYS A 36 -1.29 -9.22 5.02
C CYS A 36 -1.54 -10.70 4.75
N ASN A 37 -0.48 -11.50 4.64
CA ASN A 37 -0.56 -12.94 4.42
C ASN A 37 -1.35 -13.65 5.53
N ASN A 38 -1.10 -13.28 6.79
CA ASN A 38 -1.84 -13.81 7.95
C ASN A 38 -3.35 -13.47 7.91
N ARG A 39 -3.75 -12.45 7.14
CA ARG A 39 -5.16 -12.05 6.92
C ARG A 39 -5.75 -12.62 5.63
N GLY A 40 -5.03 -13.50 4.93
CA GLY A 40 -5.42 -14.05 3.63
C GLY A 40 -5.44 -13.00 2.52
N ALA A 41 -4.49 -12.06 2.56
CA ALA A 41 -4.27 -10.98 1.60
C ALA A 41 -2.77 -10.91 1.25
N ASP A 42 -2.37 -10.02 0.34
CA ASP A 42 -0.96 -9.62 0.16
C ASP A 42 -0.87 -8.09 0.19
N LEU A 43 0.35 -7.52 0.12
CA LEU A 43 0.51 -6.08 -0.03
C LEU A 43 -0.17 -5.59 -1.33
N VAL A 44 -0.71 -4.37 -1.28
CA VAL A 44 -1.47 -3.80 -2.41
C VAL A 44 -0.62 -3.69 -3.67
N ILE A 45 -1.26 -3.98 -4.80
CA ILE A 45 -0.69 -3.90 -6.13
C ILE A 45 -1.33 -2.72 -6.84
N ILE A 46 -0.54 -1.94 -7.57
CA ILE A 46 -1.00 -0.73 -8.25
C ILE A 46 -0.46 -0.79 -9.68
N ASN A 47 -1.01 -1.70 -10.50
CA ASN A 47 -0.50 -2.10 -11.81
C ASN A 47 -1.46 -1.83 -12.99
N SER A 48 -2.64 -1.23 -12.76
CA SER A 48 -3.61 -0.96 -13.83
C SER A 48 -3.93 0.52 -14.06
N ARG A 49 -4.29 0.88 -15.31
CA ARG A 49 -4.85 2.22 -15.63
C ARG A 49 -6.19 2.48 -14.94
N GLU A 50 -6.92 1.42 -14.59
CA GLU A 50 -8.11 1.53 -13.74
C GLU A 50 -7.71 1.88 -12.31
N GLU A 51 -6.66 1.26 -11.75
CA GLU A 51 -5.98 1.64 -10.50
C GLU A 51 -5.40 3.05 -10.49
N GLN A 52 -5.16 3.66 -11.65
CA GLN A 52 -4.76 5.06 -11.75
C GLN A 52 -5.88 6.02 -11.32
N ARG A 53 -7.15 5.62 -11.52
CA ARG A 53 -8.32 6.27 -10.89
C ARG A 53 -8.52 5.80 -9.44
N GLU A 54 -7.88 4.70 -9.03
CA GLU A 54 -7.83 4.16 -7.67
C GLU A 54 -6.58 4.56 -6.86
N ARG A 55 -5.64 5.35 -7.41
CA ARG A 55 -4.76 6.22 -6.61
C ARG A 55 -5.60 7.19 -5.80
N ALA A 56 -6.73 7.60 -6.38
CA ALA A 56 -7.78 8.24 -5.63
C ALA A 56 -8.35 7.31 -4.57
N SER A 57 -8.34 5.98 -4.67
CA SER A 57 -8.80 5.03 -3.64
C SER A 57 -7.84 4.83 -2.49
N VAL A 58 -6.51 4.78 -2.68
CA VAL A 58 -5.59 4.84 -1.51
C VAL A 58 -5.69 6.22 -0.84
N HIS A 59 -5.67 7.28 -1.63
CA HIS A 59 -5.93 8.65 -1.15
C HIS A 59 -7.33 8.78 -0.53
N LEU A 60 -8.36 8.15 -1.10
CA LEU A 60 -9.75 8.19 -0.64
C LEU A 60 -9.84 7.36 0.61
N ILE A 61 -9.28 6.15 0.71
CA ILE A 61 -9.25 5.38 1.96
C ILE A 61 -8.63 6.24 3.06
N PHE A 62 -7.51 6.95 2.79
CA PHE A 62 -6.95 7.91 3.74
C PHE A 62 -7.92 9.05 4.14
N HIS A 63 -8.84 9.48 3.27
CA HIS A 63 -9.83 10.55 3.51
C HIS A 63 -11.25 10.08 3.93
N THR A 64 -11.76 8.92 3.49
CA THR A 64 -13.09 8.35 3.77
C THR A 64 -13.11 7.52 5.03
N LEU A 65 -11.94 7.12 5.54
CA LEU A 65 -11.78 6.55 6.88
C LEU A 65 -12.26 7.48 8.02
N GLN A 66 -12.59 8.74 7.74
CA GLN A 66 -12.60 9.80 8.73
C GLN A 66 -13.92 10.55 8.80
N PRO A 67 -14.90 9.98 9.50
CA PRO A 67 -15.60 10.82 10.48
C PRO A 67 -15.41 10.36 11.93
N HIS A 68 -14.80 9.20 12.19
CA HIS A 68 -14.76 8.60 13.53
C HIS A 68 -13.36 8.35 14.13
N LEU A 69 -12.28 8.64 13.38
CA LEU A 69 -10.92 8.63 13.90
C LEU A 69 -10.64 9.98 14.58
N GLN A 70 -10.08 9.96 15.79
CA GLN A 70 -9.76 11.17 16.54
C GLN A 70 -8.83 12.09 15.73
N GLU A 71 -8.94 13.40 15.95
CA GLU A 71 -8.20 14.47 15.24
C GLU A 71 -6.67 14.20 15.15
N PHE A 72 -6.11 13.50 16.14
CA PHE A 72 -4.71 13.06 16.15
C PHE A 72 -4.36 12.06 15.04
N THR A 73 -5.23 11.08 14.76
CA THR A 73 -5.02 10.06 13.71
C THR A 73 -5.10 10.67 12.32
N VAL A 74 -5.93 11.70 12.12
CA VAL A 74 -6.09 12.42 10.84
C VAL A 74 -4.78 13.08 10.42
N LYS A 75 -4.09 13.73 11.36
CA LYS A 75 -2.82 14.43 11.10
C LYS A 75 -1.67 13.47 10.83
N MET A 76 -1.67 12.30 11.49
CA MET A 76 -0.68 11.25 11.22
C MET A 76 -0.88 10.70 9.80
N VAL A 77 -2.09 10.27 9.48
CA VAL A 77 -2.45 9.68 8.19
C VAL A 77 -2.20 10.64 7.02
N GLY A 78 -2.47 11.94 7.20
CA GLY A 78 -2.26 12.95 6.17
C GLY A 78 -0.79 13.15 5.73
N ASN A 79 0.18 12.70 6.54
CA ASN A 79 1.61 12.72 6.23
C ASN A 79 2.23 11.32 6.07
N SER A 80 1.42 10.27 6.17
CA SER A 80 1.92 8.90 6.17
C SER A 80 2.40 8.44 4.79
N LYS A 81 3.35 7.50 4.85
CA LYS A 81 3.74 6.64 3.75
C LYS A 81 3.33 5.22 4.08
N ALA A 82 3.07 4.41 3.06
CA ALA A 82 2.69 3.02 3.29
C ALA A 82 3.34 2.08 2.28
N TRP A 83 3.86 0.96 2.75
CA TRP A 83 4.39 -0.11 1.93
C TRP A 83 3.33 -0.63 0.95
N ILE A 84 3.77 -0.83 -0.29
CA ILE A 84 3.02 -1.52 -1.35
C ILE A 84 3.81 -2.76 -1.79
N GLY A 85 3.17 -3.62 -2.57
CA GLY A 85 3.71 -4.92 -2.96
C GLY A 85 4.74 -4.87 -4.09
N LEU A 86 5.47 -3.77 -4.28
CA LEU A 86 6.50 -3.63 -5.31
C LEU A 86 7.89 -3.62 -4.66
N THR A 87 8.81 -4.41 -5.22
CA THR A 87 10.19 -4.55 -4.75
C THR A 87 11.09 -5.04 -5.89
N ASP A 88 12.37 -4.72 -5.83
CA ASP A 88 13.41 -5.25 -6.72
C ASP A 88 14.55 -5.96 -5.95
N THR A 89 14.30 -6.33 -4.69
CA THR A 89 15.22 -7.10 -3.82
C THR A 89 15.81 -8.38 -4.44
N GLU A 90 15.15 -8.95 -5.46
CA GLU A 90 15.68 -10.12 -6.19
C GLU A 90 16.78 -9.75 -7.20
N LYS A 91 16.67 -8.57 -7.81
CA LYS A 91 17.61 -8.04 -8.79
C LYS A 91 17.38 -6.54 -8.98
N GLU A 92 18.39 -5.76 -8.59
CA GLU A 92 18.43 -4.30 -8.74
C GLU A 92 17.98 -3.83 -10.13
N GLY A 93 17.03 -2.89 -10.15
CA GLY A 93 16.43 -2.34 -11.36
C GLY A 93 15.38 -3.24 -12.05
N GLU A 94 15.07 -4.42 -11.51
CA GLU A 94 13.98 -5.29 -11.96
C GLU A 94 12.83 -5.37 -10.95
N TRP A 95 11.93 -4.38 -11.02
CA TRP A 95 10.75 -4.30 -10.16
C TRP A 95 9.76 -5.45 -10.36
N LYS A 96 9.33 -6.07 -9.25
CA LYS A 96 8.37 -7.18 -9.22
C LYS A 96 7.25 -6.95 -8.21
N TRP A 97 6.04 -7.27 -8.64
CA TRP A 97 4.89 -7.33 -7.74
C TRP A 97 4.89 -8.63 -6.95
N VAL A 98 4.40 -8.55 -5.71
CA VAL A 98 4.29 -9.68 -4.77
C VAL A 98 3.48 -10.87 -5.28
N ASP A 99 2.58 -10.67 -6.26
CA ASP A 99 1.77 -11.71 -6.90
C ASP A 99 2.36 -12.23 -8.23
N GLY A 100 3.49 -11.69 -8.67
CA GLY A 100 4.15 -12.03 -9.94
C GLY A 100 3.54 -11.39 -11.18
N THR A 101 2.59 -10.46 -11.04
CA THR A 101 2.10 -9.67 -12.17
C THR A 101 3.20 -8.82 -12.79
N GLU A 102 3.11 -8.61 -14.10
CA GLU A 102 4.12 -7.86 -14.84
C GLU A 102 4.13 -6.37 -14.46
N PHE A 103 5.33 -5.83 -14.22
CA PHE A 103 5.54 -4.42 -13.97
C PHE A 103 5.42 -3.63 -15.28
N THR A 104 4.26 -3.01 -15.50
CA THR A 104 3.95 -2.30 -16.76
C THR A 104 3.65 -0.81 -16.59
N THR A 105 3.53 -0.33 -15.34
CA THR A 105 3.18 1.06 -15.04
C THR A 105 4.01 1.61 -13.89
N GLU A 106 4.45 2.85 -14.05
CA GLU A 106 5.27 3.57 -13.09
C GLU A 106 4.54 4.81 -12.56
N TYR A 107 4.50 4.97 -11.25
CA TYR A 107 3.94 6.15 -10.57
C TYR A 107 4.91 6.80 -9.60
N TRP A 108 6.22 6.71 -9.89
CA TRP A 108 7.30 7.35 -9.15
C TRP A 108 7.04 8.83 -8.90
N LYS A 109 7.44 9.30 -7.72
CA LYS A 109 7.55 10.73 -7.44
C LYS A 109 8.70 11.31 -8.28
N GLU A 110 8.68 12.62 -8.49
CA GLU A 110 9.81 13.32 -9.14
C GLU A 110 11.14 12.96 -8.44
N ASN A 111 12.10 12.52 -9.25
CA ASN A 111 13.43 12.01 -8.88
C ASN A 111 13.48 10.60 -8.24
N GLU A 112 12.39 9.83 -8.24
CA GLU A 112 12.40 8.42 -7.82
C GLU A 112 12.32 7.46 -9.04
N PRO A 113 12.76 6.19 -8.92
CA PRO A 113 13.52 5.66 -7.79
C PRO A 113 14.95 6.23 -7.76
N ASN A 114 15.48 6.51 -6.57
CA ASN A 114 16.78 7.16 -6.41
C ASN A 114 17.86 6.26 -5.80
N ASP A 115 17.47 5.08 -5.31
CA ASP A 115 18.31 4.05 -4.74
C ASP A 115 19.40 4.59 -3.78
N ILE A 116 18.97 5.33 -2.74
CA ILE A 116 19.92 5.93 -1.80
C ILE A 116 20.81 4.85 -1.16
N ASP A 117 22.12 5.06 -1.27
CA ASP A 117 23.17 4.17 -0.78
C ASP A 117 23.20 2.77 -1.42
N ASN A 118 22.47 2.54 -2.53
CA ASN A 118 22.25 1.24 -3.17
C ASN A 118 21.58 0.22 -2.24
N ASN A 119 20.48 0.62 -1.60
CA ASN A 119 19.82 -0.15 -0.55
C ASN A 119 18.31 0.16 -0.41
N GLU A 120 17.66 0.74 -1.43
CA GLU A 120 16.25 1.15 -1.34
C GLU A 120 15.28 0.24 -2.09
N ASP A 121 15.37 -1.06 -1.86
CA ASP A 121 14.72 -2.06 -2.72
C ASP A 121 13.18 -2.25 -2.51
N CYS A 122 12.53 -1.43 -1.69
CA CYS A 122 11.12 -1.58 -1.32
C CYS A 122 10.30 -0.31 -1.55
N VAL A 123 9.07 -0.44 -2.06
CA VAL A 123 8.29 0.73 -2.49
C VAL A 123 7.23 1.15 -1.47
N GLU A 124 7.19 2.44 -1.16
CA GLU A 124 6.16 3.10 -0.37
C GLU A 124 5.31 4.08 -1.20
N GLN A 125 4.00 4.04 -1.02
CA GLN A 125 3.08 5.05 -1.52
C GLN A 125 3.12 6.29 -0.62
N THR A 126 3.49 7.43 -1.19
CA THR A 126 3.54 8.72 -0.47
C THR A 126 2.19 9.46 -0.48
N ASN A 127 1.97 10.31 0.52
CA ASN A 127 0.81 11.21 0.61
C ASN A 127 0.78 12.30 -0.48
N LYS A 128 1.95 12.71 -1.00
CA LYS A 128 2.12 13.76 -2.04
C LYS A 128 1.87 13.27 -3.47
N LYS A 129 1.25 12.10 -3.64
CA LYS A 129 1.07 11.41 -4.92
C LYS A 129 2.41 11.03 -5.57
N GLY A 130 2.96 9.91 -5.16
CA GLY A 130 4.00 9.20 -5.92
C GLY A 130 4.47 7.98 -5.17
N TRP A 131 5.22 7.12 -5.84
CA TRP A 131 6.01 6.09 -5.19
C TRP A 131 7.38 6.63 -4.83
N ASN A 132 7.92 6.10 -3.74
CA ASN A 132 9.30 6.26 -3.31
C ASN A 132 9.84 4.85 -3.06
N ASP A 133 11.00 4.56 -3.56
CA ASP A 133 11.82 3.44 -3.14
C ASP A 133 12.46 3.81 -1.79
N ASN A 134 12.58 2.84 -0.89
CA ASN A 134 13.09 3.06 0.46
C ASN A 134 13.66 1.75 1.01
N ALA A 135 14.59 1.83 1.96
CA ALA A 135 15.19 0.66 2.56
C ALA A 135 14.11 -0.22 3.21
N CYS A 136 14.08 -1.51 2.84
CA CYS A 136 13.07 -2.46 3.30
C CYS A 136 13.01 -2.62 4.84
N SER A 137 14.10 -2.25 5.54
CA SER A 137 14.22 -2.25 7.00
C SER A 137 13.55 -1.06 7.69
N GLU A 138 13.15 -0.03 6.93
CA GLU A 138 12.40 1.10 7.47
C GLU A 138 11.01 0.68 7.94
N LYS A 139 10.48 1.38 8.94
CA LYS A 139 9.15 1.08 9.49
C LYS A 139 8.13 2.06 8.93
N GLN A 140 7.19 1.55 8.14
CA GLN A 140 6.08 2.30 7.58
C GLN A 140 4.75 1.62 7.86
N MET A 141 3.66 2.34 7.65
CA MET A 141 2.34 1.70 7.52
C MET A 141 2.36 0.75 6.31
N TRP A 142 1.36 -0.11 6.17
CA TRP A 142 1.23 -0.99 5.02
C TRP A 142 -0.22 -1.10 4.59
N ILE A 143 -0.42 -1.43 3.31
CA ILE A 143 -1.75 -1.61 2.73
C ILE A 143 -1.84 -3.04 2.23
N CYS A 144 -2.85 -3.77 2.72
CA CYS A 144 -3.18 -5.10 2.21
C CYS A 144 -4.30 -5.03 1.17
N GLU A 145 -4.28 -5.94 0.21
CA GLU A 145 -5.32 -6.15 -0.78
C GLU A 145 -5.70 -7.64 -0.87
N LYS A 146 -6.99 -7.91 -1.06
CA LYS A 146 -7.49 -9.22 -1.54
C LYS A 146 -8.77 -9.09 -2.35
N SER A 147 -9.04 -10.08 -3.19
CA SER A 147 -10.33 -10.21 -3.87
C SER A 147 -11.48 -10.35 -2.87
N ALA A 148 -12.59 -9.65 -3.11
CA ALA A 148 -13.79 -9.77 -2.29
C ALA A 148 -14.61 -11.04 -2.60
N PHE A 149 -14.37 -11.67 -3.76
CA PHE A 149 -15.08 -12.83 -4.31
C PHE A 149 -14.12 -13.75 -5.06
#